data_AF-A0A1Q4WAJ8-F1
#
_entry.id   AF-A0A1Q4WAJ8-F1
#
_cell.length_a   1.000
_cell.length_b   1.000
_cell.length_c   1.000
_cell.angle_alpha   90.00
_cell.angle_beta   90.00
_cell.angle_gamma   90.00
#
_symmetry.space_group_name_H-M   'P 1'
#
loop_
_entity.id
_entity.type
_entity.pdbx_description
1 polymer ?
#
loop_
_entity_poly.entity_id
_entity_poly.type
_entity_poly.pdbx_seq_one_letter_code
_entity_poly.pdbx_strand_id
1 'polypeptide(L)'
;MLLTRSDQRRDDRPAPPDVRGDFEVHLTVEPGAAEALAAWARGHDVKFTHILLARGAAPSQPMLTLRADGTLAEVAAVTSRTAEGLARAGFTVLRAKIEAAPWAHGVPASDEDAVPHGAGRYFEHHVKLLLPGPVPEADHARLATLTELAVRHGAHLSRNPRRVRADGRYEWFVTQRCRSVGLDTAGRRLEALLRDLAADGREVVSVEREFVVVDSHEDLDAGWISEHGHGARPYGDGKGEQG
;
A
#
# COMPACT_ATOMS: atom_id res chain seq x y z
N MET A 1 30.50 -40.13 -8.54
CA MET A 1 30.22 -38.89 -7.81
C MET A 1 30.09 -37.78 -8.85
N LEU A 2 28.88 -37.56 -9.36
CA LEU A 2 28.57 -36.50 -10.34
C LEU A 2 27.59 -35.53 -9.67
N LEU A 3 28.06 -34.31 -9.42
CA LEU A 3 27.23 -33.16 -9.15
C LEU A 3 27.31 -32.27 -10.38
N THR A 4 26.23 -32.14 -11.14
CA THR A 4 26.10 -31.01 -12.07
C THR A 4 24.66 -30.53 -12.18
N ARG A 5 24.54 -29.25 -11.79
CA ARG A 5 23.70 -28.19 -12.35
C ARG A 5 22.21 -28.24 -11.98
N SER A 6 21.91 -27.53 -10.90
CA SER A 6 20.60 -26.95 -10.62
C SER A 6 20.14 -26.12 -11.81
N ASP A 7 18.99 -26.51 -12.35
CA ASP A 7 18.28 -25.89 -13.47
C ASP A 7 17.69 -24.55 -13.00
N GLN A 8 18.44 -23.48 -13.18
CA GLN A 8 17.97 -22.12 -12.95
C GLN A 8 17.12 -21.73 -14.15
N ARG A 9 15.83 -22.09 -14.12
CA ARG A 9 14.86 -21.67 -15.13
C ARG A 9 14.99 -20.15 -15.32
N ARG A 10 15.33 -19.72 -16.54
CA ARG A 10 15.25 -18.31 -16.90
C ARG A 10 13.79 -17.90 -16.80
N ASP A 11 13.54 -16.84 -16.06
CA ASP A 11 12.25 -16.18 -16.07
C ASP A 11 12.11 -15.47 -17.41
N ASP A 12 11.46 -16.12 -18.38
CA ASP A 12 11.25 -15.61 -19.74
C ASP A 12 10.19 -14.49 -19.79
N ARG A 13 9.74 -13.97 -18.64
CA ARG A 13 8.85 -12.81 -18.59
C ARG A 13 9.57 -11.57 -19.13
N PRO A 14 8.92 -10.77 -19.99
CA PRO A 14 9.49 -9.51 -20.43
C PRO A 14 9.79 -8.64 -19.21
N ALA A 15 10.92 -7.94 -19.24
CA ALA A 15 11.25 -6.97 -18.20
C ALA A 15 10.08 -5.97 -18.07
N PRO A 16 9.69 -5.60 -16.83
CA PRO A 16 8.61 -4.66 -16.65
C PRO A 16 8.98 -3.32 -17.28
N PRO A 17 8.00 -2.56 -17.81
CA PRO A 17 8.28 -1.29 -18.45
C PRO A 17 8.92 -0.30 -17.46
N ASP A 18 9.71 0.61 -18.03
CA ASP A 18 10.29 1.72 -17.27
C ASP A 18 9.18 2.70 -16.85
N VAL A 19 9.27 3.18 -15.61
CA VAL A 19 8.28 4.08 -15.02
C VAL A 19 8.90 5.45 -14.80
N ARG A 20 8.23 6.50 -15.27
CA ARG A 20 8.71 7.89 -15.16
C ARG A 20 7.56 8.85 -14.88
N GLY A 21 7.81 9.82 -14.00
CA GLY A 21 6.88 10.89 -13.64
C GLY A 21 7.00 11.21 -12.16
N ASP A 22 5.88 11.61 -11.54
CA ASP A 22 5.82 11.90 -10.12
C ASP A 22 5.82 10.60 -9.28
N PHE A 23 6.57 10.63 -8.17
CA PHE A 23 6.62 9.57 -7.18
C PHE A 23 6.45 10.11 -5.75
N GLU A 24 5.81 9.31 -4.90
CA GLU A 24 5.94 9.35 -3.45
C GLU A 24 6.85 8.20 -2.99
N VAL A 25 7.72 8.47 -2.02
CA VAL A 25 8.62 7.48 -1.43
C VAL A 25 8.39 7.42 0.07
N HIS A 26 8.23 6.21 0.60
CA HIS A 26 8.15 5.96 2.03
C HIS A 26 9.34 5.17 2.52
N LEU A 27 10.01 5.69 3.56
CA LEU A 27 11.05 4.98 4.31
C LEU A 27 10.52 4.69 5.71
N THR A 28 10.12 3.44 5.96
CA THR A 28 9.67 2.98 7.27
C THR A 28 10.88 2.60 8.12
N VAL A 29 10.95 3.08 9.35
CA VAL A 29 12.00 2.74 10.33
C VAL A 29 11.45 1.87 11.46
N GLU A 30 12.32 1.41 12.34
CA GLU A 30 11.94 0.62 13.50
C GLU A 30 10.90 1.32 14.42
N PRO A 31 9.94 0.57 15.00
CA PRO A 31 8.82 1.15 15.74
C PRO A 31 9.21 2.08 16.89
N GLY A 32 10.31 1.78 17.59
CA GLY A 32 10.79 2.52 18.76
C GLY A 32 11.37 3.90 18.43
N ALA A 33 11.63 4.19 17.15
CA ALA A 33 12.30 5.41 16.73
C ALA A 33 11.34 6.55 16.34
N ALA A 34 10.02 6.41 16.54
CA ALA A 34 9.02 7.35 16.02
C ALA A 34 9.27 8.82 16.42
N GLU A 35 9.52 9.10 17.71
CA GLU A 35 9.74 10.49 18.17
C GLU A 35 11.09 11.04 17.71
N ALA A 36 12.13 10.21 17.71
CA ALA A 36 13.45 10.58 17.21
C ALA A 36 13.39 10.89 15.70
N LEU A 37 12.67 10.07 14.93
CA LEU A 37 12.49 10.28 13.49
C LEU A 37 11.67 11.55 13.23
N ALA A 38 10.61 11.79 14.01
CA ALA A 38 9.83 13.01 13.89
C ALA A 38 10.67 14.28 14.16
N ALA A 39 11.59 14.23 15.12
CA ALA A 39 12.53 15.33 15.38
C ALA A 39 13.54 15.51 14.24
N TRP A 40 14.10 14.40 13.74
CA TRP A 40 15.01 14.40 12.60
C TRP A 40 14.36 15.00 11.35
N ALA A 41 13.13 14.57 11.05
CA ALA A 41 12.36 15.03 9.89
C ALA A 41 12.14 16.55 9.89
N ARG A 42 11.81 17.14 11.06
CA ARG A 42 11.68 18.59 11.22
C ARG A 42 12.98 19.35 10.93
N GLY A 43 14.13 18.77 11.30
CA GLY A 43 15.44 19.38 11.04
C GLY A 43 15.88 19.31 9.58
N HIS A 44 15.24 18.47 8.76
CA HIS A 44 15.61 18.22 7.36
C HIS A 44 14.52 18.60 6.36
N ASP A 45 13.44 19.24 6.83
CA ASP A 45 12.27 19.64 6.02
C ASP A 45 11.64 18.47 5.25
N VAL A 46 11.58 17.28 5.89
CA VAL A 46 10.95 16.08 5.32
C VAL A 46 9.65 15.77 6.05
N LYS A 47 8.62 15.34 5.31
CA LYS A 47 7.35 14.92 5.89
C LYS A 47 7.56 13.65 6.74
N PHE A 48 7.08 13.68 7.98
CA PHE A 48 6.98 12.52 8.85
C PHE A 48 5.53 12.06 8.95
N THR A 49 5.32 10.76 8.82
CA THR A 49 4.04 10.09 9.06
C THR A 49 4.25 8.95 10.05
N HIS A 50 3.28 8.72 10.93
CA HIS A 50 3.27 7.52 11.77
C HIS A 50 1.98 6.80 11.48
N ILE A 51 2.07 5.58 10.96
CA ILE A 51 0.92 4.73 10.68
C ILE A 51 0.84 3.66 11.77
N LEU A 52 -0.33 3.58 12.41
CA LEU A 52 -0.71 2.47 13.27
C LEU A 52 -1.71 1.59 12.54
N LEU A 53 -1.31 0.36 12.23
CA LEU A 53 -2.20 -0.66 11.69
C LEU A 53 -3.21 -1.09 12.75
N ALA A 54 -4.44 -1.41 12.34
CA ALA A 54 -5.48 -1.85 13.27
C ALA A 54 -5.18 -3.23 13.91
N ARG A 55 -4.29 -4.02 13.29
CA ARG A 55 -3.85 -5.35 13.72
C ARG A 55 -2.55 -5.72 13.00
N GLY A 56 -1.98 -6.88 13.29
CA GLY A 56 -0.81 -7.44 12.60
C GLY A 56 0.44 -7.51 13.47
N ALA A 57 1.50 -8.11 12.93
CA ALA A 57 2.73 -8.37 13.67
C ALA A 57 3.59 -7.12 13.90
N ALA A 58 3.57 -6.15 12.96
CA ALA A 58 4.31 -4.89 13.06
C ALA A 58 3.35 -3.69 12.96
N PRO A 59 2.51 -3.43 13.99
CA PRO A 59 1.43 -2.47 13.88
C PRO A 59 1.90 -1.01 13.89
N SER A 60 3.11 -0.71 14.37
CA SER A 60 3.63 0.66 14.44
C SER A 60 4.67 0.89 13.36
N GLN A 61 4.35 1.77 12.41
CA GLN A 61 5.17 2.08 11.24
C GLN A 61 5.45 3.60 11.16
N PRO A 62 6.49 4.08 11.87
CA PRO A 62 7.00 5.43 11.67
C PRO A 62 7.75 5.52 10.34
N MET A 63 7.46 6.56 9.54
CA MET A 63 8.00 6.69 8.20
C MET A 63 8.30 8.13 7.81
N LEU A 64 9.31 8.31 6.95
CA LEU A 64 9.47 9.52 6.16
C LEU A 64 8.74 9.39 4.84
N THR A 65 8.21 10.51 4.37
CA THR A 65 7.62 10.65 3.05
C THR A 65 8.41 11.68 2.25
N LEU A 66 8.87 11.29 1.06
CA LEU A 66 9.55 12.17 0.10
C LEU A 66 8.71 12.26 -1.18
N ARG A 67 8.78 13.41 -1.85
CA ARG A 67 8.31 13.57 -3.22
C ARG A 67 9.51 13.62 -4.16
N ALA A 68 9.39 12.93 -5.28
CA ALA A 68 10.41 12.92 -6.32
C ALA A 68 9.76 12.91 -7.70
N ASP A 69 10.48 13.39 -8.71
CA ASP A 69 10.12 13.29 -10.12
C ASP A 69 11.33 12.74 -10.89
N GLY A 70 11.08 12.06 -12.00
CA GLY A 70 12.12 11.51 -12.86
C GLY A 70 11.84 10.05 -13.24
N THR A 71 12.90 9.30 -13.55
CA THR A 71 12.83 7.84 -13.75
C THR A 71 12.80 7.08 -12.44
N LEU A 72 12.28 5.86 -12.47
CA LEU A 72 12.38 4.93 -11.36
C LEU A 72 13.84 4.73 -10.89
N ALA A 73 14.81 4.71 -11.81
CA ALA A 73 16.23 4.57 -11.46
C ALA A 73 16.76 5.78 -10.68
N GLU A 74 16.41 7.00 -11.10
CA GLU A 74 16.79 8.24 -10.40
C GLU A 74 16.13 8.32 -9.02
N VAL A 75 14.84 7.99 -8.92
CA VAL A 75 14.12 7.97 -7.65
C VAL A 75 14.67 6.89 -6.73
N ALA A 76 14.98 5.69 -7.22
CA ALA A 76 15.64 4.66 -6.44
C ALA A 76 16.99 5.13 -5.88
N ALA A 77 17.78 5.87 -6.66
CA ALA A 77 19.04 6.43 -6.18
C ALA A 77 18.83 7.50 -5.09
N VAL A 78 17.79 8.34 -5.19
CA VAL A 78 17.39 9.27 -4.11
C VAL A 78 17.00 8.49 -2.86
N THR A 79 16.15 7.48 -2.99
CA THR A 79 15.68 6.63 -1.91
C THR A 79 16.85 5.98 -1.17
N SER A 80 17.81 5.41 -1.88
CA SER A 80 19.03 4.82 -1.29
C SER A 80 19.86 5.84 -0.53
N ARG A 81 20.13 7.02 -1.11
CA ARG A 81 20.89 8.09 -0.43
C ARG A 81 20.22 8.55 0.84
N THR A 82 18.89 8.68 0.85
CA THR A 82 18.14 9.07 2.05
C THR A 82 18.16 7.96 3.09
N ALA A 83 17.99 6.69 2.70
CA ALA A 83 18.10 5.55 3.62
C ALA A 83 19.49 5.45 4.26
N GLU A 84 20.56 5.70 3.51
CA GLU A 84 21.92 5.80 4.07
C GLU A 84 22.08 6.99 5.02
N GLY A 85 21.45 8.13 4.72
CA GLY A 85 21.41 9.29 5.60
C GLY A 85 20.75 8.98 6.95
N LEU A 86 19.63 8.25 6.92
CA LEU A 86 18.96 7.73 8.11
C LEU A 86 19.87 6.77 8.89
N ALA A 87 20.53 5.83 8.22
CA ALA A 87 21.45 4.90 8.86
C ALA A 87 22.61 5.62 9.56
N ARG A 88 23.21 6.63 8.91
CA ARG A 88 24.25 7.47 9.53
C ARG A 88 23.74 8.28 10.72
N ALA A 89 22.45 8.62 10.74
CA ALA A 89 21.80 9.27 11.86
C ALA A 89 21.33 8.29 12.96
N GLY A 90 21.61 6.99 12.82
CA GLY A 90 21.31 5.96 13.82
C GLY A 90 19.93 5.30 13.68
N PHE A 91 19.23 5.49 12.57
CA PHE A 91 17.94 4.83 12.32
C PHE A 91 18.10 3.53 11.53
N THR A 92 17.37 2.49 11.95
CA THR A 92 17.23 1.25 11.17
C THR A 92 16.05 1.38 10.20
N VAL A 93 16.32 1.46 8.90
CA VAL A 93 15.28 1.43 7.84
C VAL A 93 14.85 -0.01 7.60
N LEU A 94 13.55 -0.28 7.73
CA LEU A 94 12.97 -1.61 7.59
C LEU A 94 12.30 -1.85 6.22
N ARG A 95 11.81 -0.78 5.58
CA ARG A 95 11.12 -0.84 4.28
C ARG A 95 11.34 0.45 3.49
N ALA A 96 11.58 0.29 2.19
CA ALA A 96 11.46 1.35 1.21
C ALA A 96 10.28 1.03 0.27
N LYS A 97 9.37 1.97 0.13
CA LYS A 97 8.27 1.91 -0.83
C LYS A 97 8.42 3.07 -1.82
N ILE A 98 8.32 2.79 -3.12
CA ILE A 98 8.33 3.79 -4.18
C ILE A 98 7.03 3.64 -4.96
N GLU A 99 6.28 4.72 -5.04
CA GLU A 99 4.91 4.74 -5.52
C GLU A 99 4.78 5.80 -6.60
N ALA A 100 4.44 5.37 -7.82
CA ALA A 100 4.23 6.27 -8.93
C ALA A 100 2.83 6.85 -8.88
N ALA A 101 2.67 8.10 -9.29
CA ALA A 101 1.36 8.66 -9.59
C ALA A 101 0.64 7.81 -10.66
N PRO A 102 -0.69 7.72 -10.64
CA PRO A 102 -1.43 6.81 -11.52
C PRO A 102 -1.42 7.25 -12.98
N TRP A 103 -1.00 8.50 -13.26
CA TRP A 103 -0.80 9.05 -14.59
C TRP A 103 0.67 9.00 -15.07
N ALA A 104 1.58 8.43 -14.27
CA ALA A 104 2.99 8.32 -14.65
C ALA A 104 3.16 7.42 -15.88
N HIS A 105 4.14 7.74 -16.72
CA HIS A 105 4.47 6.91 -17.86
C HIS A 105 4.88 5.51 -17.40
N GLY A 106 4.38 4.47 -18.08
CA GLY A 106 4.68 3.08 -17.76
C GLY A 106 3.81 2.48 -16.66
N VAL A 107 2.84 3.22 -16.10
CA VAL A 107 1.79 2.64 -15.24
C VAL A 107 0.76 1.90 -16.12
N PRO A 108 0.36 0.66 -15.78
CA PRO A 108 -0.50 -0.15 -16.64
C PRO A 108 -1.94 0.38 -16.66
N ALA A 109 -2.47 0.68 -17.85
CA ALA A 109 -3.85 1.16 -18.00
C ALA A 109 -4.87 0.02 -17.88
N SER A 110 -4.61 -1.09 -18.57
CA SER A 110 -5.46 -2.28 -18.62
C SER A 110 -4.86 -3.48 -17.86
N ASP A 111 -5.67 -4.52 -17.63
CA ASP A 111 -5.20 -5.76 -16.99
C ASP A 111 -4.15 -6.49 -17.86
N GLU A 112 -4.24 -6.35 -19.19
CA GLU A 112 -3.24 -6.89 -20.12
C GLU A 112 -1.91 -6.14 -19.99
N ASP A 113 -1.94 -4.81 -19.85
CA ASP A 113 -0.76 -3.99 -19.61
C ASP A 113 -0.11 -4.31 -18.25
N ALA A 114 -0.86 -4.84 -17.28
CA ALA A 114 -0.35 -5.19 -15.96
C ALA A 114 0.44 -6.51 -15.95
N VAL A 115 0.27 -7.38 -16.95
CA VAL A 115 0.94 -8.70 -16.99
C VAL A 115 2.47 -8.60 -16.92
N PRO A 116 3.16 -7.73 -17.71
CA PRO A 116 4.61 -7.58 -17.65
C PRO A 116 5.14 -7.05 -16.31
N HIS A 117 4.28 -6.41 -15.50
CA HIS A 117 4.68 -5.88 -14.19
C HIS A 117 4.80 -6.97 -13.12
N GLY A 118 4.12 -8.11 -13.32
CA GLY A 118 4.02 -9.18 -12.33
C GLY A 118 3.28 -8.76 -11.05
N ALA A 119 3.21 -9.67 -10.08
CA ALA A 119 2.48 -9.42 -8.83
C ALA A 119 3.22 -8.51 -7.84
N GLY A 120 4.51 -8.24 -8.04
CA GLY A 120 5.32 -7.39 -7.15
C GLY A 120 5.09 -5.88 -7.33
N ARG A 121 4.37 -5.48 -8.39
CA ARG A 121 3.89 -4.11 -8.59
C ARG A 121 2.37 -4.11 -8.60
N TYR A 122 1.77 -3.13 -7.97
CA TYR A 122 0.34 -3.15 -7.72
C TYR A 122 -0.23 -1.75 -7.51
N PHE A 123 -1.53 -1.59 -7.77
CA PHE A 123 -2.22 -0.36 -7.38
C PHE A 123 -2.52 -0.39 -5.88
N GLU A 124 -2.30 0.72 -5.20
CA GLU A 124 -2.74 0.94 -3.84
C GLU A 124 -3.63 2.20 -3.80
N HIS A 125 -4.71 2.11 -3.02
CA HIS A 125 -5.60 3.24 -2.77
C HIS A 125 -5.60 3.56 -1.28
N HIS A 126 -5.50 4.83 -0.94
CA HIS A 126 -5.65 5.33 0.42
C HIS A 126 -6.91 6.19 0.52
N VAL A 127 -7.96 5.62 1.12
CA VAL A 127 -9.19 6.37 1.41
C VAL A 127 -9.12 6.89 2.84
N LYS A 128 -9.13 8.21 2.99
CA LYS A 128 -9.12 8.86 4.30
C LYS A 128 -10.53 9.06 4.82
N LEU A 129 -10.80 8.56 6.01
CA LEU A 129 -12.06 8.72 6.74
C LEU A 129 -11.87 9.59 7.98
N LEU A 130 -12.95 10.25 8.40
CA LEU A 130 -13.04 10.84 9.73
C LEU A 130 -13.90 9.95 10.60
N LEU A 131 -13.30 9.42 11.66
CA LEU A 131 -14.03 8.71 12.70
C LEU A 131 -14.10 9.58 13.96
N PRO A 132 -15.13 9.38 14.80
CA PRO A 132 -15.22 10.01 16.12
C PRO A 132 -13.95 9.81 16.97
N GLY A 133 -13.87 10.59 18.05
CA GLY A 133 -12.80 10.55 19.06
C GLY A 133 -12.55 9.15 19.67
N PRO A 134 -11.59 8.98 20.61
CA PRO A 134 -11.13 7.65 21.05
C PRO A 134 -12.31 6.72 21.26
N VAL A 135 -12.31 5.62 20.50
CA VAL A 135 -13.40 4.65 20.38
C VAL A 135 -13.74 4.18 21.80
N PRO A 136 -14.83 4.66 22.42
CA PRO A 136 -15.29 4.08 23.67
C PRO A 136 -15.58 2.60 23.41
N GLU A 137 -15.60 1.76 24.43
CA GLU A 137 -15.94 0.33 24.28
C GLU A 137 -17.23 0.12 23.43
N ALA A 138 -18.18 1.05 23.55
CA ALA A 138 -19.43 1.09 22.78
C ALA A 138 -19.25 1.24 21.26
N ASP A 139 -18.14 1.80 20.78
CA ASP A 139 -17.83 1.97 19.36
C ASP A 139 -16.91 0.86 18.81
N HIS A 140 -16.47 -0.10 19.63
CA HIS A 140 -15.73 -1.29 19.15
C HIS A 140 -16.52 -2.08 18.11
N ALA A 141 -17.84 -2.21 18.30
CA ALA A 141 -18.72 -2.86 17.34
C ALA A 141 -18.73 -2.12 15.98
N ARG A 142 -18.75 -0.78 15.98
CA ARG A 142 -18.72 0.02 14.76
C ARG A 142 -17.38 -0.12 14.02
N LEU A 143 -16.27 -0.18 14.76
CA LEU A 143 -14.95 -0.41 14.18
C LEU A 143 -14.83 -1.84 13.61
N ALA A 144 -15.43 -2.83 14.26
CA ALA A 144 -15.50 -4.20 13.75
C ALA A 144 -16.28 -4.26 12.42
N THR A 145 -17.47 -3.64 12.35
CA THR A 145 -18.25 -3.57 11.11
C THR A 145 -17.50 -2.87 9.98
N LEU A 146 -16.81 -1.75 10.27
CA LEU A 146 -15.98 -1.07 9.28
C LEU A 146 -14.79 -1.92 8.83
N THR A 147 -14.19 -2.68 9.75
CA THR A 147 -13.10 -3.61 9.44
C THR A 147 -13.57 -4.72 8.52
N GLU A 148 -14.72 -5.33 8.80
CA GLU A 148 -15.32 -6.35 7.95
C GLU A 148 -15.66 -5.79 6.56
N LEU A 149 -16.21 -4.58 6.49
CA LEU A 149 -16.46 -3.88 5.23
C LEU A 149 -15.17 -3.71 4.43
N ALA A 150 -14.12 -3.17 5.04
CA ALA A 150 -12.84 -2.98 4.38
C ALA A 150 -12.28 -4.31 3.86
N VAL A 151 -12.30 -5.37 4.68
CA VAL A 151 -11.75 -6.70 4.31
C VAL A 151 -12.47 -7.30 3.10
N ARG A 152 -13.80 -7.11 2.95
CA ARG A 152 -14.54 -7.58 1.76
C ARG A 152 -14.03 -6.96 0.45
N HIS A 153 -13.43 -5.78 0.53
CA HIS A 153 -12.85 -5.06 -0.61
C HIS A 153 -11.33 -5.26 -0.73
N GLY A 154 -10.75 -6.22 0.01
CA GLY A 154 -9.28 -6.38 0.07
C GLY A 154 -8.58 -5.16 0.67
N ALA A 155 -9.29 -4.44 1.54
CA ALA A 155 -8.84 -3.20 2.15
C ALA A 155 -8.73 -3.31 3.68
N HIS A 156 -7.88 -2.48 4.26
CA HIS A 156 -7.47 -2.65 5.66
C HIS A 156 -7.33 -1.31 6.37
N LEU A 157 -7.73 -1.29 7.65
CA LEU A 157 -7.74 -0.08 8.46
C LEU A 157 -6.37 0.21 9.06
N SER A 158 -5.99 1.48 9.00
CA SER A 158 -4.89 2.05 9.78
C SER A 158 -5.24 3.48 10.20
N ARG A 159 -4.42 4.09 11.05
CA ARG A 159 -4.61 5.48 11.47
C ARG A 159 -3.29 6.18 11.70
N ASN A 160 -3.28 7.51 11.64
CA ASN A 160 -2.17 8.29 12.16
C ASN A 160 -2.49 8.76 13.59
N PRO A 161 -1.82 8.23 14.64
CA PRO A 161 -2.15 8.54 16.03
C PRO A 161 -1.91 10.02 16.39
N ARG A 162 -1.13 10.74 15.57
CA ARG A 162 -0.78 12.15 15.79
C ARG A 162 -1.74 13.11 15.10
N ARG A 163 -2.66 12.62 14.26
CA ARG A 163 -3.63 13.44 13.54
C ARG A 163 -5.01 13.33 14.18
N VAL A 164 -5.19 14.17 15.19
CA VAL A 164 -6.50 14.49 15.78
C VAL A 164 -6.89 15.88 15.30
N ARG A 165 -8.08 16.00 14.72
CA ARG A 165 -8.63 17.29 14.30
C ARG A 165 -9.06 18.10 15.53
N ALA A 166 -9.19 19.41 15.37
CA ALA A 166 -9.65 20.31 16.44
C ALA A 166 -11.05 19.95 16.98
N ASP A 167 -11.87 19.26 16.17
CA ASP A 167 -13.19 18.74 16.55
C ASP A 167 -13.14 17.37 17.27
N GLY A 168 -11.94 16.88 17.58
CA GLY A 168 -11.71 15.60 18.28
C GLY A 168 -11.81 14.36 17.39
N ARG A 169 -12.04 14.50 16.07
CA ARG A 169 -12.08 13.38 15.14
C ARG A 169 -10.69 12.90 14.74
N TYR A 170 -10.57 11.61 14.46
CA TYR A 170 -9.33 10.96 14.04
C TYR A 170 -9.32 10.74 12.53
N GLU A 171 -8.17 10.96 11.90
CA GLU A 171 -7.93 10.52 10.52
C GLU A 171 -7.60 9.02 10.51
N TRP A 172 -8.50 8.25 9.89
CA TRP A 172 -8.29 6.83 9.59
C TRP A 172 -8.07 6.64 8.10
N PHE A 173 -7.34 5.60 7.74
CA PHE A 173 -7.10 5.19 6.38
C PHE A 173 -7.72 3.82 6.14
N VAL A 174 -8.37 3.66 4.99
CA VAL A 174 -8.74 2.38 4.41
C VAL A 174 -7.80 2.16 3.22
N THR A 175 -6.81 1.28 3.39
CA THR A 175 -5.81 0.99 2.35
C THR A 175 -6.24 -0.24 1.56
N GLN A 176 -6.41 -0.13 0.25
CA GLN A 176 -6.80 -1.22 -0.66
C GLN A 176 -5.66 -1.56 -1.62
N ARG A 177 -5.26 -2.83 -1.70
CA ARG A 177 -4.28 -3.31 -2.70
C ARG A 177 -4.97 -4.01 -3.87
N CYS A 178 -4.51 -3.73 -5.08
CA CYS A 178 -5.02 -4.27 -6.32
C CYS A 178 -3.85 -4.81 -7.15
N ARG A 179 -3.54 -6.10 -7.00
CA ARG A 179 -2.50 -6.79 -7.78
C ARG A 179 -3.01 -7.26 -9.13
N SER A 180 -2.06 -7.37 -10.07
CA SER A 180 -2.24 -8.02 -11.38
C SER A 180 -3.41 -7.46 -12.18
N VAL A 181 -3.67 -6.17 -12.03
CA VAL A 181 -4.75 -5.45 -12.72
C VAL A 181 -4.26 -4.07 -13.15
N GLY A 182 -4.88 -3.53 -14.20
CA GLY A 182 -4.63 -2.18 -14.68
C GLY A 182 -5.39 -1.11 -13.90
N LEU A 183 -5.08 0.14 -14.21
CA LEU A 183 -5.67 1.34 -13.62
C LEU A 183 -7.20 1.34 -13.70
N ASP A 184 -7.76 0.84 -14.80
CA ASP A 184 -9.21 0.79 -15.01
C ASP A 184 -9.91 -0.15 -14.02
N THR A 185 -9.37 -1.36 -13.85
CA THR A 185 -9.91 -2.35 -12.92
C THR A 185 -9.69 -1.93 -11.47
N ALA A 186 -8.51 -1.40 -11.14
CA ALA A 186 -8.23 -0.82 -9.84
C ALA A 186 -9.22 0.32 -9.51
N GLY A 187 -9.50 1.19 -10.48
CA GLY A 187 -10.50 2.25 -10.36
C GLY A 187 -11.90 1.72 -10.05
N ARG A 188 -12.38 0.69 -10.77
CA ARG A 188 -13.69 0.07 -10.49
C ARG A 188 -13.77 -0.55 -9.09
N ARG A 189 -12.68 -1.14 -8.60
CA ARG A 189 -12.59 -1.70 -7.24
C ARG A 189 -12.63 -0.60 -6.17
N LEU A 190 -11.95 0.51 -6.41
CA LEU A 190 -12.01 1.69 -5.54
C LEU A 190 -13.43 2.26 -5.49
N GLU A 191 -14.09 2.43 -6.64
CA GLU A 191 -15.46 2.92 -6.70
C GLU A 191 -16.44 2.01 -5.94
N ALA A 192 -16.25 0.69 -5.99
CA ALA A 192 -17.04 -0.25 -5.21
C ALA A 192 -16.84 -0.06 -3.70
N LEU A 193 -15.59 0.09 -3.25
CA LEU A 193 -15.26 0.40 -1.86
C LEU A 193 -15.90 1.73 -1.41
N LEU A 194 -15.78 2.79 -2.22
CA LEU A 194 -16.32 4.12 -1.90
C LEU A 194 -17.85 4.11 -1.80
N ARG A 195 -18.54 3.36 -2.67
CA ARG A 195 -20.00 3.21 -2.60
C ARG A 195 -20.43 2.54 -1.29
N ASP A 196 -19.76 1.46 -0.89
CA ASP A 196 -20.11 0.74 0.34
C ASP A 196 -19.78 1.56 1.59
N LEU A 197 -18.65 2.29 1.60
CA LEU A 197 -18.32 3.22 2.68
C LEU A 197 -19.36 4.34 2.82
N ALA A 198 -19.83 4.90 1.70
CA ALA A 198 -20.88 5.92 1.71
C ALA A 198 -22.22 5.35 2.20
N ALA A 199 -22.58 4.13 1.78
CA ALA A 199 -23.78 3.43 2.26
C ALA A 199 -23.74 3.13 3.77
N ASP A 200 -22.55 2.89 4.32
CA ASP A 200 -22.29 2.75 5.77
C ASP A 200 -22.21 4.10 6.50
N GLY A 201 -22.46 5.22 5.80
CA GLY A 201 -22.51 6.57 6.37
C GLY A 201 -21.14 7.17 6.69
N ARG A 202 -20.06 6.70 6.04
CA ARG A 202 -18.70 7.19 6.28
C ARG A 202 -18.40 8.45 5.47
N GLU A 203 -17.84 9.44 6.15
CA GLU A 203 -17.32 10.66 5.52
C GLU A 203 -15.92 10.41 4.96
N VAL A 204 -15.80 10.41 3.63
CA VAL A 204 -14.53 10.35 2.91
C VAL A 204 -13.97 11.77 2.75
N VAL A 205 -12.76 12.00 3.27
CA VAL A 205 -12.08 13.32 3.20
C VAL A 205 -11.25 13.45 1.95
N SER A 206 -10.51 12.39 1.63
CA SER A 206 -9.60 12.37 0.49
C SER A 206 -9.40 10.94 0.02
N VAL A 207 -9.03 10.81 -1.25
CA VAL A 207 -8.69 9.54 -1.88
C VAL A 207 -7.38 9.75 -2.63
N GLU A 208 -6.38 8.95 -2.32
CA GLU A 208 -5.12 8.87 -3.06
C GLU A 208 -5.07 7.53 -3.79
N ARG A 209 -4.51 7.55 -5.00
CA ARG A 209 -4.38 6.39 -5.89
C ARG A 209 -2.95 6.38 -6.35
N GLU A 210 -2.26 5.27 -6.20
CA GLU A 210 -0.84 5.17 -6.53
C GLU A 210 -0.53 3.79 -7.11
N PHE A 211 0.57 3.70 -7.87
CA PHE A 211 1.07 2.44 -8.39
C PHE A 211 2.41 2.12 -7.74
N VAL A 212 2.42 1.12 -6.87
CA VAL A 212 3.60 0.67 -6.15
C VAL A 212 4.54 -0.03 -7.12
N VAL A 213 5.71 0.54 -7.34
CA VAL A 213 6.74 0.01 -8.25
C VAL A 213 7.87 -0.70 -7.53
N VAL A 214 8.09 -0.34 -6.26
CA VAL A 214 9.01 -1.00 -5.33
C VAL A 214 8.36 -1.07 -3.96
N ASP A 215 8.35 -2.26 -3.38
CA ASP A 215 8.09 -2.48 -1.95
C ASP A 215 9.12 -3.48 -1.45
N SER A 216 10.09 -3.01 -0.64
CA SER A 216 11.25 -3.84 -0.29
C SER A 216 10.96 -4.85 0.83
N HIS A 217 9.83 -4.75 1.53
CA HIS A 217 9.55 -5.59 2.71
C HIS A 217 8.05 -5.64 3.04
N GLU A 218 7.29 -6.33 2.22
CA GLU A 218 5.84 -6.47 2.35
C GLU A 218 5.42 -7.19 3.66
N ASP A 219 6.28 -8.04 4.22
CA ASP A 219 6.01 -8.82 5.44
C ASP A 219 5.78 -7.95 6.69
N LEU A 220 6.11 -6.65 6.66
CA LEU A 220 5.69 -5.71 7.71
C LEU A 220 4.17 -5.59 7.84
N ASP A 221 3.44 -6.00 6.81
CA ASP A 221 1.98 -6.01 6.76
C ASP A 221 1.38 -7.39 7.11
N ALA A 222 2.23 -8.35 7.52
CA ALA A 222 1.79 -9.69 7.91
C ALA A 222 0.77 -9.65 9.07
N GLY A 223 -0.36 -10.33 8.86
CA GLY A 223 -1.50 -10.35 9.78
C GLY A 223 -2.36 -9.07 9.74
N TRP A 224 -1.93 -8.02 9.02
CA TRP A 224 -2.75 -6.85 8.73
C TRP A 224 -3.51 -7.03 7.43
N ILE A 225 -2.79 -7.14 6.31
CA ILE A 225 -3.36 -7.36 4.97
C ILE A 225 -3.47 -8.86 4.70
N SER A 226 -4.59 -9.27 4.11
CA SER A 226 -4.77 -10.63 3.59
C SER A 226 -5.44 -10.47 2.25
N GLU A 227 -4.64 -10.57 1.20
CA GLU A 227 -5.16 -10.49 -0.15
C GLU A 227 -5.83 -11.83 -0.46
N HIS A 228 -7.14 -11.89 -0.24
CA HIS A 228 -7.92 -12.97 -0.83
C HIS A 228 -7.81 -12.80 -2.34
N GLY A 229 -7.12 -13.73 -3.01
CA GLY A 229 -7.16 -13.79 -4.46
C GLY A 229 -8.63 -13.79 -4.87
N HIS A 230 -9.08 -12.73 -5.55
CA HIS A 230 -10.36 -12.76 -6.24
C HIS A 230 -10.21 -13.82 -7.32
N GLY A 231 -10.51 -15.07 -6.94
CA GLY A 231 -10.23 -16.25 -7.71
C GLY A 231 -10.83 -16.09 -9.10
N ALA A 232 -10.03 -16.46 -10.10
CA ALA A 232 -10.56 -16.91 -11.37
C ALA A 232 -11.75 -17.83 -11.06
N ARG A 233 -12.94 -17.48 -11.55
CA ARG A 233 -14.07 -18.40 -11.51
C ARG A 233 -13.61 -19.69 -12.19
N PRO A 234 -13.71 -20.87 -11.56
CA PRO A 234 -13.44 -22.11 -12.28
C PRO A 234 -14.44 -22.18 -13.43
N TYR A 235 -13.91 -22.37 -14.63
CA TYR A 235 -14.68 -22.62 -15.83
C TYR A 235 -15.61 -23.80 -15.52
N GLY A 236 -16.92 -23.56 -15.52
CA GLY A 236 -17.89 -24.62 -15.32
C GLY A 236 -17.88 -25.52 -16.54
N ASP A 237 -17.47 -26.78 -16.37
CA ASP A 237 -17.75 -27.84 -17.34
C ASP A 237 -19.26 -28.14 -17.32
N GLY A 238 -20.00 -27.29 -18.02
CA GLY A 238 -21.33 -27.61 -18.51
C GLY A 238 -21.20 -28.44 -19.78
N LYS A 239 -21.19 -29.76 -19.64
CA LYS A 239 -21.75 -30.64 -20.67
C LYS A 239 -22.78 -31.56 -20.04
N GLY A 240 -24.04 -31.15 -20.19
CA GLY A 240 -25.12 -32.11 -20.30
C GLY A 240 -24.99 -32.82 -21.64
N GLU A 241 -24.94 -34.14 -21.62
CA GLU A 241 -25.40 -34.96 -22.72
C GLU A 241 -26.67 -35.68 -22.25
N GLN A 242 -27.79 -35.27 -22.85
CA GLN A 242 -28.94 -36.15 -23.05
C GLN A 242 -28.72 -36.83 -24.42
N GLY A 243 -28.87 -38.14 -24.44
CA GLY A 243 -28.79 -39.00 -25.62
C GLY A 243 -28.90 -40.44 -25.21
#